data_AF-A0A1X7RYF2-F1
#
_entry.id   AF-A0A1X7RYF2-F1
#
_cell.length_a   1.000
_cell.length_b   1.000
_cell.length_c   1.000
_cell.angle_alpha   90.00
_cell.angle_beta   90.00
_cell.angle_gamma   90.00
#
_symmetry.space_group_name_H-M   'P 1'
#
loop_
_entity.id
_entity.type
_entity.pdbx_description
1 polymer ?
#
loop_
_entity_poly.entity_id
_entity_poly.type
_entity_poly.pdbx_seq_one_letter_code
_entity_poly.pdbx_strand_id
1 'polypeptide(L)'
;MRFPTLLLLLLLLLCLTTLTLAQNSEKYCRINRPKAYQAIGNFCKRSGRLIVPSEYARVGQRDATGRARAWITGNCSGGQWVPQRFCRAQFMEMCQFRTLNKKFGTRMCQYWHLRFDPQSKIGEEPLGGFHKIRKPS
;
A
#
# COMPACT_ATOMS: atom_id res chain seq x y z
N MET A 1 31.42 2.11 -31.62
CA MET A 1 30.24 2.76 -31.00
C MET A 1 29.19 1.70 -30.67
N ARG A 2 29.22 1.07 -29.48
CA ARG A 2 28.28 -0.01 -29.06
C ARG A 2 27.79 0.12 -27.59
N PHE A 3 28.13 1.23 -26.93
CA PHE A 3 27.72 1.51 -25.55
C PHE A 3 26.23 1.86 -25.35
N PRO A 4 25.53 2.57 -26.27
CA PRO A 4 24.17 3.03 -25.98
C PRO A 4 23.16 1.88 -25.97
N THR A 5 23.38 0.82 -26.75
CA THR A 5 22.48 -0.35 -26.82
C THR A 5 22.53 -1.21 -25.56
N LEU A 6 23.73 -1.44 -25.00
CA LEU A 6 23.91 -2.17 -23.75
C LEU A 6 23.28 -1.44 -22.56
N LEU A 7 23.43 -0.11 -22.48
CA LEU A 7 22.82 0.70 -21.44
C LEU A 7 21.28 0.68 -21.54
N LEU A 8 20.74 0.76 -22.75
CA LEU A 8 19.30 0.71 -23.00
C LEU A 8 18.71 -0.66 -22.64
N LEU A 9 19.40 -1.75 -22.98
CA LEU A 9 19.04 -3.13 -22.60
C LEU A 9 19.05 -3.31 -21.09
N LEU A 10 20.07 -2.79 -20.40
CA LEU A 10 20.16 -2.86 -18.94
C LEU A 10 19.01 -2.11 -18.26
N LEU A 11 18.67 -0.92 -18.75
CA LEU A 11 17.52 -0.12 -18.29
C LEU A 11 16.18 -0.83 -18.52
N LEU A 12 16.02 -1.50 -19.68
CA LEU A 12 14.82 -2.31 -19.97
C LEU A 12 14.71 -3.51 -19.03
N LEU A 13 15.80 -4.24 -18.80
CA LEU A 13 15.85 -5.39 -17.89
C LEU A 13 15.51 -5.01 -16.44
N LEU A 14 16.02 -3.88 -15.96
CA LEU A 14 15.68 -3.32 -14.64
C LEU A 14 14.20 -2.94 -14.52
N CYS A 15 13.57 -2.51 -15.62
CA CYS A 15 12.15 -2.19 -15.63
C CYS A 15 11.30 -3.48 -15.51
N LEU A 16 11.66 -4.55 -16.21
CA LEU A 16 10.88 -5.81 -16.23
C LEU A 16 10.81 -6.51 -14.86
N THR A 17 11.90 -6.54 -14.08
CA THR A 17 11.93 -7.24 -12.78
C THR A 17 10.97 -6.61 -11.75
N THR A 18 10.73 -5.31 -11.85
CA THR A 18 9.80 -4.61 -10.95
C THR A 18 8.33 -4.96 -11.24
N LEU A 19 7.99 -5.27 -12.50
CA LEU A 19 6.62 -5.65 -12.88
C LEU A 19 6.24 -7.05 -12.38
N THR A 20 7.18 -8.02 -12.43
CA THR A 20 6.90 -9.41 -12.03
C THR A 20 6.64 -9.56 -10.54
N LEU A 21 7.37 -8.83 -9.68
CA LEU A 21 7.12 -8.84 -8.24
C LEU A 21 5.75 -8.25 -7.88
N ALA A 22 5.37 -7.15 -8.56
CA ALA A 22 4.10 -6.48 -8.31
C ALA A 22 2.89 -7.40 -8.59
N GLN A 23 2.92 -8.15 -9.69
CA GLN A 23 1.85 -9.09 -10.04
C GLN A 23 1.68 -10.20 -8.99
N ASN A 24 2.78 -10.72 -8.44
CA ASN A 24 2.72 -11.74 -7.40
C ASN A 24 2.16 -11.18 -6.09
N SER A 25 2.62 -9.99 -5.68
CA SER A 25 2.14 -9.31 -4.47
C SER A 25 0.64 -9.01 -4.54
N GLU A 26 0.14 -8.58 -5.70
CA GLU A 26 -1.26 -8.24 -5.91
C GLU A 26 -2.17 -9.47 -5.78
N LYS A 27 -1.82 -10.58 -6.44
CA LYS A 27 -2.55 -11.85 -6.32
C LYS A 27 -2.53 -12.36 -4.88
N TYR A 28 -1.37 -12.33 -4.23
CA TYR A 28 -1.23 -12.79 -2.85
C TYR A 28 -2.10 -11.97 -1.89
N CYS A 29 -2.06 -10.65 -1.99
CA CYS A 29 -2.87 -9.76 -1.15
C CYS A 29 -4.36 -9.88 -1.40
N ARG A 30 -4.78 -10.03 -2.66
CA ARG A 30 -6.19 -10.26 -2.99
C ARG A 30 -6.76 -11.50 -2.30
N ILE A 31 -5.98 -12.59 -2.26
CA ILE A 31 -6.41 -13.87 -1.68
C ILE A 31 -6.26 -13.86 -0.15
N ASN A 32 -5.09 -13.46 0.34
CA ASN A 32 -4.72 -13.64 1.75
C ASN A 32 -5.11 -12.47 2.66
N ARG A 33 -5.31 -11.27 2.10
CA ARG A 33 -5.62 -10.05 2.85
C ARG A 33 -6.64 -9.19 2.10
N PRO A 34 -7.86 -9.71 1.83
CA PRO A 34 -8.84 -9.05 0.97
C PRO A 34 -9.23 -7.64 1.46
N LYS A 35 -9.26 -7.42 2.78
CA LYS A 35 -9.54 -6.10 3.37
C LYS A 35 -8.43 -5.09 3.09
N ALA A 36 -7.16 -5.50 3.25
CA ALA A 36 -6.03 -4.65 2.88
C ALA A 36 -6.04 -4.37 1.38
N TYR A 37 -6.25 -5.40 0.55
CA TYR A 37 -6.38 -5.25 -0.91
C TYR A 37 -7.48 -4.24 -1.30
N GLN A 38 -8.66 -4.31 -0.66
CA GLN A 38 -9.75 -3.38 -0.90
C GLN A 38 -9.40 -1.94 -0.47
N ALA A 39 -8.83 -1.75 0.72
CA ALA A 39 -8.42 -0.43 1.21
C ALA A 39 -7.37 0.21 0.27
N ILE A 40 -6.37 -0.56 -0.17
CA ILE A 40 -5.34 -0.14 -1.14
C ILE A 40 -6.00 0.24 -2.46
N GLY A 41 -6.91 -0.61 -2.97
CA GLY A 41 -7.66 -0.35 -4.18
C GLY A 41 -8.43 0.96 -4.10
N ASN A 42 -9.14 1.21 -3.00
CA ASN A 42 -9.90 2.42 -2.79
C ASN A 42 -9.02 3.67 -2.73
N PHE A 43 -7.87 3.60 -2.04
CA PHE A 43 -6.93 4.71 -1.95
C PHE A 43 -6.25 5.03 -3.29
N CYS A 44 -5.75 4.01 -3.99
CA CYS A 44 -4.98 4.22 -5.21
C CYS A 44 -5.84 4.57 -6.45
N LYS A 45 -7.17 4.46 -6.37
CA LYS A 45 -8.09 4.88 -7.46
C LYS A 45 -7.97 6.37 -7.82
N ARG A 46 -7.63 7.25 -6.86
CA ARG A 46 -7.48 8.70 -7.10
C ARG A 46 -6.06 9.15 -7.41
N SER A 47 -5.19 8.22 -7.78
CA SER A 47 -3.76 8.47 -8.03
C SER A 47 -3.45 9.53 -9.09
N GLY A 48 -4.34 9.80 -10.05
CA GLY A 48 -4.19 10.94 -10.97
C GLY A 48 -4.18 12.31 -10.29
N ARG A 49 -4.59 12.40 -9.01
CA ARG A 49 -4.57 13.62 -8.18
C ARG A 49 -3.95 13.38 -6.80
N LEU A 50 -3.26 12.25 -6.59
CA LEU A 50 -2.65 11.92 -5.31
C LEU A 50 -1.31 12.64 -5.20
N ILE A 51 -1.30 13.78 -4.51
CA ILE A 51 -0.10 14.54 -4.16
C ILE A 51 0.14 14.41 -2.66
N VAL A 52 1.39 14.23 -2.24
CA VAL A 52 1.80 14.12 -0.83
C VAL A 52 2.72 15.30 -0.47
N PRO A 53 2.42 16.08 0.58
CA PRO A 53 1.23 15.99 1.43
C PRO A 53 -0.04 16.49 0.74
N SER A 54 -1.19 15.92 1.11
CA SER A 54 -2.53 16.45 0.86
C SER A 54 -3.52 15.91 1.89
N GLU A 55 -4.68 16.56 2.02
CA GLU A 55 -5.76 16.07 2.89
C GLU A 55 -6.15 14.63 2.52
N TYR A 56 -6.33 14.37 1.22
CA TYR A 56 -6.70 13.06 0.72
C TYR A 56 -5.65 12.00 1.07
N ALA A 57 -4.36 12.31 0.90
CA ALA A 57 -3.27 11.40 1.26
C ALA A 57 -3.30 11.08 2.76
N ARG A 58 -3.47 12.09 3.63
CA ARG A 58 -3.46 11.95 5.08
C ARG A 58 -4.68 11.20 5.63
N VAL A 59 -5.87 11.47 5.10
CA VAL A 59 -7.11 10.78 5.48
C VAL A 59 -7.11 9.34 4.95
N GLY A 60 -6.61 9.13 3.74
CA GLY A 60 -6.57 7.80 3.14
C GLY A 60 -7.93 7.19 2.86
N GLN A 61 -7.96 5.88 2.69
CA GLN A 61 -9.19 5.12 2.46
C GLN A 61 -9.20 3.83 3.26
N ARG A 62 -10.41 3.40 3.63
CA ARG A 62 -10.67 2.16 4.35
C ARG A 62 -11.27 1.10 3.43
N ASP A 63 -11.22 -0.15 3.89
CA ASP A 63 -12.08 -1.20 3.36
C ASP A 63 -13.54 -0.97 3.83
N ALA A 64 -14.49 -1.73 3.29
CA ALA A 64 -15.91 -1.57 3.62
C ALA A 64 -16.21 -1.81 5.11
N THR A 65 -15.42 -2.65 5.80
CA THR A 65 -15.63 -2.95 7.23
C THR A 65 -14.86 -2.01 8.17
N GLY A 66 -14.03 -1.12 7.64
CA GLY A 66 -13.19 -0.21 8.42
C GLY A 66 -12.00 -0.88 9.14
N ARG A 67 -11.81 -2.19 8.99
CA ARG A 67 -10.75 -2.98 9.64
C ARG A 67 -9.38 -2.82 8.98
N ALA A 68 -9.33 -2.35 7.73
CA ALA A 68 -8.11 -2.00 7.02
C ALA A 68 -8.13 -0.54 6.55
N ARG A 69 -6.96 0.09 6.45
CA ARG A 69 -6.80 1.47 5.97
C ARG A 69 -5.45 1.64 5.27
N ALA A 70 -5.44 2.32 4.13
CA ALA A 70 -4.23 2.77 3.44
C ALA A 70 -4.20 4.29 3.42
N TRP A 71 -3.08 4.90 3.80
CA TRP A 71 -2.89 6.36 3.77
C TRP A 71 -1.40 6.71 3.68
N ILE A 72 -1.10 7.94 3.27
CA ILE A 72 0.26 8.45 3.15
C ILE A 72 0.34 9.80 3.86
N THR A 73 1.32 9.94 4.75
CA THR A 73 1.71 11.23 5.33
C THR A 73 3.09 11.62 4.82
N GLY A 74 3.58 12.79 5.23
CA GLY A 74 4.93 13.21 4.90
C GLY A 74 5.05 14.71 4.78
N ASN A 75 6.28 15.18 4.85
CA ASN A 75 6.64 16.56 4.57
C ASN A 75 7.58 16.56 3.38
N CYS A 76 7.01 16.67 2.19
CA CYS A 76 7.74 16.69 0.93
C CYS A 76 7.74 18.12 0.40
N SER A 77 8.92 18.72 0.24
CA SER A 77 9.07 20.04 -0.37
C SER A 77 8.43 20.06 -1.76
N GLY A 78 7.47 20.94 -1.99
CA GLY A 78 6.79 21.12 -3.27
C GLY A 78 5.66 20.13 -3.57
N GLY A 79 5.36 19.17 -2.68
CA GLY A 79 4.38 18.13 -2.93
C GLY A 79 4.87 17.11 -3.98
N GLN A 80 4.66 15.82 -3.73
CA GLN A 80 5.06 14.77 -4.64
C GLN A 80 3.86 14.02 -5.16
N TRP A 81 3.72 13.99 -6.48
CA TRP A 81 2.72 13.17 -7.14
C TRP A 81 3.06 11.68 -6.97
N VAL A 82 2.04 10.87 -6.66
CA VAL A 82 2.14 9.42 -6.53
C VAL A 82 1.35 8.76 -7.68
N PRO A 83 2.04 8.28 -8.73
CA PRO A 83 1.36 7.64 -9.86
C PRO A 83 0.68 6.34 -9.45
N GLN A 84 -0.40 5.96 -10.14
CA GLN A 84 -1.24 4.80 -9.80
C GLN A 84 -0.45 3.51 -9.64
N ARG A 85 0.44 3.25 -10.61
CA ARG A 85 1.28 2.05 -10.63
C ARG A 85 2.16 1.94 -9.39
N PHE A 86 2.73 3.06 -8.95
CA PHE A 86 3.60 3.11 -7.78
C PHE A 86 2.77 3.01 -6.49
N CYS A 87 1.61 3.66 -6.44
CA CYS A 87 0.66 3.51 -5.34
C CYS A 87 0.32 2.04 -5.10
N ARG A 88 -0.10 1.32 -6.15
CA ARG A 88 -0.44 -0.10 -6.03
C ARG A 88 0.78 -0.93 -5.67
N ALA A 89 1.88 -0.82 -6.42
CA ALA A 89 3.05 -1.68 -6.23
C ALA A 89 3.62 -1.57 -4.79
N GLN A 90 3.80 -0.35 -4.28
CA GLN A 90 4.37 -0.12 -2.95
C GLN A 90 3.46 -0.64 -1.83
N PHE A 91 2.14 -0.39 -1.93
CA PHE A 91 1.21 -0.90 -0.93
C PHE A 91 1.00 -2.42 -1.00
N MET A 92 1.02 -3.03 -2.19
CA MET A 92 0.91 -4.48 -2.34
C MET A 92 2.16 -5.18 -1.80
N GLU A 93 3.35 -4.61 -2.02
CA GLU A 93 4.59 -5.07 -1.38
C GLU A 93 4.45 -5.02 0.15
N MET A 94 4.00 -3.88 0.71
CA MET A 94 3.76 -3.75 2.15
C MET A 94 2.76 -4.78 2.68
N CYS A 95 1.68 -5.01 1.96
CA CYS A 95 0.68 -6.02 2.30
C CYS A 95 1.25 -7.45 2.26
N GLN A 96 2.08 -7.78 1.27
CA GLN A 96 2.70 -9.09 1.15
C GLN A 96 3.60 -9.39 2.35
N PHE A 97 4.45 -8.43 2.71
CA PHE A 97 5.44 -8.59 3.77
C PHE A 97 4.96 -8.14 5.15
N ARG A 98 3.65 -7.92 5.33
CA ARG A 98 3.06 -7.49 6.62
C ARG A 98 3.68 -6.19 7.17
N THR A 99 4.18 -5.34 6.28
CA THR A 99 4.78 -4.06 6.63
C THR A 99 3.68 -3.03 6.85
N LEU A 100 3.53 -2.54 8.08
CA LEU A 100 2.49 -1.55 8.41
C LEU A 100 2.91 -0.12 8.09
N ASN A 101 4.22 0.15 8.09
CA ASN A 101 4.78 1.48 7.83
C ASN A 101 6.04 1.35 6.98
N LYS A 102 6.17 2.15 5.92
CA LYS A 102 7.38 2.20 5.08
C LYS A 102 7.59 3.58 4.50
N LYS A 103 8.85 3.98 4.30
CA LYS A 103 9.19 5.24 3.65
C LYS A 103 9.40 5.04 2.16
N PHE A 104 8.89 5.97 1.37
CA PHE A 104 9.08 6.05 -0.06
C PHE A 104 9.10 7.51 -0.53
N GLY A 105 9.07 7.71 -1.85
CA GLY A 105 9.13 9.03 -2.48
C GLY A 105 10.56 9.58 -2.55
N THR A 106 10.71 10.72 -3.21
CA THR A 106 12.03 11.35 -3.38
C THR A 106 12.54 11.80 -2.00
N ARG A 107 13.79 11.42 -1.68
CA ARG A 107 14.42 11.65 -0.36
C ARG A 107 13.66 11.01 0.82
N MET A 108 12.88 9.95 0.57
CA MET A 108 12.16 9.20 1.62
C MET A 108 11.21 10.07 2.46
N CYS A 109 10.65 11.13 1.86
CA CYS A 109 9.80 12.09 2.57
C CYS A 109 8.35 11.61 2.77
N GLN A 110 7.91 10.58 2.02
CA GLN A 110 6.57 10.04 2.13
C GLN A 110 6.56 8.86 3.12
N TYR A 111 5.66 8.91 4.09
CA TYR A 111 5.43 7.88 5.09
C TYR A 111 4.15 7.15 4.74
N TRP A 112 4.29 5.91 4.29
CA TRP A 112 3.19 5.08 3.82
C TRP A 112 2.72 4.19 4.96
N HIS A 113 1.41 4.13 5.15
CA HIS A 113 0.79 3.43 6.25
C HIS A 113 -0.27 2.48 5.74
N LEU A 114 -0.20 1.24 6.20
CA LEU A 114 -1.15 0.20 5.89
C LEU A 114 -1.56 -0.49 7.19
N ARG A 115 -2.75 -0.17 7.67
CA ARG A 115 -3.34 -0.81 8.86
C ARG A 115 -4.20 -1.98 8.42
N PHE A 116 -3.99 -3.13 9.03
CA PHE A 116 -4.81 -4.34 8.99
C PHE A 116 -4.28 -5.25 10.11
N ASP A 117 -5.02 -6.30 10.46
CA ASP A 117 -4.48 -7.33 11.36
C ASP A 117 -3.38 -8.11 10.62
N PRO A 118 -2.08 -7.98 11.02
CA PRO A 118 -1.03 -8.70 10.35
C PRO A 118 -1.17 -10.21 10.54
N GLN A 119 -1.77 -10.68 11.63
CA GLN A 119 -1.90 -12.10 11.96
C GLN A 119 -3.14 -12.78 11.39
N SER A 120 -4.20 -12.03 11.06
CA SER A 120 -5.45 -12.61 10.54
C SER A 120 -5.20 -13.57 9.37
N LYS A 121 -5.55 -14.85 9.55
CA LYS A 121 -5.57 -15.81 8.45
C LYS A 121 -6.87 -15.67 7.66
N ILE A 122 -6.86 -16.16 6.42
CA ILE A 122 -8.08 -16.28 5.62
C ILE A 122 -9.07 -17.14 6.41
N GLY A 123 -10.24 -16.59 6.75
CA GLY A 123 -11.33 -17.33 7.40
C GLY A 123 -11.58 -17.00 8.87
N GLU A 124 -10.73 -16.23 9.54
CA GLU A 124 -11.05 -15.72 10.89
C GLU A 124 -11.88 -14.44 10.77
N GLU A 125 -13.18 -14.61 10.58
CA GLU A 125 -14.13 -13.59 10.97
C GLU A 125 -14.11 -13.50 12.51
N PRO A 126 -13.80 -12.34 13.11
CA PRO A 126 -14.00 -12.16 14.53
C PRO A 126 -15.51 -12.15 14.74
N LEU A 127 -16.02 -13.28 15.22
CA LEU A 127 -17.29 -13.37 15.91
C LEU A 127 -17.28 -12.32 17.02
N GLY A 128 -18.23 -11.39 16.97
CA GLY A 128 -18.63 -10.62 18.13
C GLY A 128 -18.00 -9.24 18.25
N GLY A 129 -18.75 -8.25 17.79
CA GLY A 129 -18.84 -7.01 18.54
C GLY A 129 -19.59 -7.26 19.86
N PHE A 130 -19.10 -6.61 20.93
CA PHE A 130 -19.77 -6.32 22.20
C PHE A 130 -20.27 -7.48 23.07
N HIS A 131 -19.52 -7.79 24.14
CA HIS A 131 -20.11 -7.92 25.47
C HIS A 131 -19.23 -7.26 26.54
N LYS A 132 -19.79 -6.19 27.11
CA LYS A 132 -19.32 -5.51 28.31
C LYS A 132 -19.65 -6.44 29.49
N ILE A 133 -18.70 -7.26 29.93
CA ILE A 133 -18.90 -8.09 31.13
C ILE A 133 -18.49 -7.28 32.36
N ARG A 134 -19.46 -7.01 33.23
CA ARG A 134 -19.27 -6.46 34.58
C ARG A 134 -18.19 -7.26 35.33
N LYS A 135 -17.24 -6.58 35.97
CA LYS A 135 -16.50 -7.17 37.09
C LYS A 135 -17.36 -7.02 38.36
N PRO A 136 -17.53 -8.08 39.16
CA PRO A 136 -17.88 -7.94 40.56
C PRO A 136 -16.59 -7.76 41.38
N SER A 137 -16.57 -6.75 42.24
CA SER A 137 -15.76 -6.66 43.46
C SER A 137 -16.52 -5.76 44.42
#